data_AF-A0A076LL28-F1
#
_entry.id   AF-A0A076LL28-F1
#
_cell.length_a   1.000
_cell.length_b   1.000
_cell.length_c   1.000
_cell.angle_alpha   90.00
_cell.angle_beta   90.00
_cell.angle_gamma   90.00
#
_symmetry.space_group_name_H-M   'P 1'
#
loop_
_entity.id
_entity.type
_entity.pdbx_description
1 polymer ?
#
loop_
_entity_poly.entity_id
_entity_poly.type
_entity_poly.pdbx_seq_one_letter_code
_entity_poly.pdbx_strand_id
1 'polypeptide(L)'
;MILTKRKGQLSLEFILLILGVMVAGTFVTLKLVEKSPKFLGNESSEIKKEVLGVFVTEAKFEPETGITTSENISEQDNSTENSDSQTNESEEKLPDLVPISLNVVDSNDTNKTIAYCYRKQIQNNGNEKGLKNQFRHQNGKCKNNTKVKIYAVIKNEGNAPAGQFVVVVYDNDELIYSKTIDSLNVNETADIAFDYIISTSKGCKNQYQYQNQGANSQQRHQHQGCGGGIYEHTIKIVVDEYNSVNESNENNNEKSVEINITKGHGHGNANKEINSGIASNLKIYIGGYAFGEITKDVISGGRYISGNIDEKINGGGIVGKYNVNGTISGKIKVNGNSKLYLGNLYSINALTLTPEGNAEVHIKIPEIGTLEIKAIKGYDWLELKGSKVSTIKVTQNIEGYGYFMCQEDIIGDMSISSIKGNAILDIIKNKIDNLYINRVEGNAYMYITSSDINKLEISDSLKGYSKLNIWDGCKISEIYIKGMQSDSTLSIGASEIETVTIDGDMGNNAVIYINNANITTLHVKRMNWGSRIEIANSNVENIIIDEKNKNGAKIIIDEDSKVENIEIKKEI
;
A
#
# COMPACT_ATOMS: atom_id res chain seq x y z
N MET A 1 -11.41 63.00 -24.99
CA MET A 1 -11.41 61.66 -25.62
C MET A 1 -11.57 60.63 -24.51
N ILE A 2 -12.80 60.17 -24.25
CA ILE A 2 -13.12 59.24 -23.16
C ILE A 2 -13.43 57.89 -23.81
N LEU A 3 -12.52 56.94 -23.65
CA LEU A 3 -12.67 55.55 -24.08
C LEU A 3 -13.35 54.76 -22.96
N THR A 4 -14.64 54.50 -23.09
CA THR A 4 -15.38 53.59 -22.21
C THR A 4 -15.11 52.14 -22.61
N LYS A 5 -14.35 51.42 -21.77
CA LYS A 5 -14.15 49.96 -21.88
C LYS A 5 -15.49 49.24 -21.66
N ARG A 6 -16.03 48.61 -22.71
CA ARG A 6 -17.08 47.58 -22.57
C ARG A 6 -16.46 46.34 -21.94
N LYS A 7 -16.86 46.00 -20.71
CA LYS A 7 -16.59 44.70 -20.11
C LYS A 7 -17.41 43.66 -20.89
N GLY A 8 -16.73 42.67 -21.48
CA GLY A 8 -17.40 41.53 -22.11
C GLY A 8 -18.09 40.69 -21.04
N GLN A 9 -19.42 40.77 -20.97
CA GLN A 9 -20.20 39.75 -20.29
C GLN A 9 -20.13 38.49 -21.16
N LEU A 10 -19.49 37.45 -20.63
CA LEU A 10 -19.71 36.09 -21.12
C LEU A 10 -21.22 35.83 -21.03
N SER A 11 -21.86 35.55 -22.16
CA SER A 11 -23.29 35.27 -22.18
C SER A 11 -23.55 34.02 -21.34
N LEU A 12 -24.65 34.05 -20.59
CA LEU A 12 -25.13 32.90 -19.81
C LEU A 12 -25.19 31.62 -20.66
N GLU A 13 -25.52 31.78 -21.94
CA GLU A 13 -25.54 30.71 -22.95
C GLU A 13 -24.18 30.02 -23.12
N PHE A 14 -23.07 30.76 -23.10
CA PHE A 14 -21.73 30.19 -23.21
C PHE A 14 -21.34 29.42 -21.93
N ILE A 15 -21.76 29.91 -20.76
CA ILE A 15 -21.55 29.22 -19.48
C ILE A 15 -22.35 27.91 -19.44
N LEU A 16 -23.61 27.93 -19.89
CA LEU A 16 -24.46 26.74 -19.97
C LEU A 16 -23.93 25.72 -20.98
N LEU A 17 -23.36 26.17 -22.10
CA LEU A 17 -22.73 25.30 -23.09
C LEU A 17 -21.50 24.58 -22.51
N ILE A 18 -20.64 25.31 -21.79
CA ILE A 18 -19.47 24.71 -21.12
C ILE A 18 -19.90 23.67 -20.08
N LEU A 19 -20.92 23.99 -19.27
CA LEU A 19 -21.49 23.07 -18.28
C LEU A 19 -22.06 21.81 -18.94
N GLY A 20 -22.78 21.95 -20.06
CA GLY A 20 -23.30 20.81 -20.81
C GLY A 20 -22.19 19.89 -21.33
N VAL A 21 -21.10 20.46 -21.85
CA VAL A 21 -19.93 19.68 -22.32
C VAL A 21 -19.24 18.95 -21.17
N MET A 22 -19.08 19.60 -20.00
CA MET A 22 -18.47 18.97 -18.82
C MET A 22 -19.31 17.81 -18.28
N VAL A 23 -20.64 17.97 -18.21
CA VAL A 23 -21.54 16.90 -17.73
C VAL A 23 -21.53 15.72 -18.70
N ALA A 24 -21.58 15.98 -20.02
CA ALA A 24 -21.50 14.93 -21.02
C ALA A 24 -20.16 14.17 -20.96
N GLY A 25 -19.03 14.88 -20.83
CA GLY A 25 -17.71 14.26 -20.68
C GLY A 25 -17.59 13.40 -19.41
N THR A 26 -18.16 13.88 -18.30
CA THR A 26 -18.16 13.14 -17.02
C THR A 26 -18.99 11.85 -17.13
N PHE A 27 -20.15 11.90 -17.79
CA PHE A 27 -21.00 10.72 -17.97
C PHE A 27 -20.34 9.65 -18.84
N VAL A 28 -19.69 10.06 -19.94
CA VAL A 28 -18.93 9.15 -20.81
C VAL A 28 -17.78 8.49 -20.05
N THR A 29 -17.05 9.28 -19.26
CA THR A 29 -15.93 8.76 -18.45
C THR A 29 -16.41 7.76 -17.40
N LEU A 30 -17.52 8.05 -16.70
CA LEU A 30 -18.10 7.11 -15.73
C LEU A 30 -18.55 5.80 -16.39
N LYS A 31 -19.17 5.86 -17.57
CA LYS A 31 -19.60 4.65 -18.30
C LYS A 31 -18.42 3.82 -18.82
N LEU A 32 -17.33 4.47 -19.23
CA LEU A 32 -16.09 3.80 -19.62
C LEU A 32 -15.31 3.23 -18.44
N VAL A 33 -15.51 3.74 -17.22
CA VAL A 33 -14.88 3.22 -15.99
C VAL A 33 -15.70 2.07 -15.39
N GLU A 34 -17.04 2.14 -15.46
CA GLU A 34 -17.95 1.07 -15.00
C GLU A 34 -17.78 -0.21 -15.83
N LYS A 35 -17.56 -0.09 -17.14
CA LYS A 35 -17.08 -1.18 -17.97
C LYS A 35 -15.57 -1.29 -17.80
N SER A 36 -15.11 -2.15 -16.89
CA SER A 36 -13.69 -2.47 -16.64
C SER A 36 -12.84 -2.43 -17.92
N PRO A 37 -11.61 -1.86 -17.92
CA PRO A 37 -10.76 -1.74 -19.11
C PRO A 37 -10.14 -3.10 -19.48
N LYS A 38 -10.97 -4.11 -19.74
CA LYS A 38 -10.55 -5.28 -20.49
C LYS A 38 -10.65 -4.92 -21.97
N PHE A 39 -9.51 -4.50 -22.52
CA PHE A 39 -9.21 -4.39 -23.94
C PHE A 39 -10.21 -3.59 -24.80
N LEU A 40 -9.99 -2.27 -24.88
CA LEU A 40 -10.26 -1.56 -26.13
C LEU A 40 -9.20 -2.07 -27.11
N GLY A 41 -9.55 -3.02 -27.99
CA GLY A 41 -8.58 -3.64 -28.89
C GLY A 41 -7.80 -2.65 -29.75
N ASN A 42 -6.70 -3.10 -30.32
CA ASN A 42 -5.65 -2.25 -30.90
C ASN A 42 -6.06 -1.59 -32.24
N GLU A 43 -7.23 -1.95 -32.77
CA GLU A 43 -7.72 -1.43 -34.04
C GLU A 43 -8.69 -0.25 -33.85
N SER A 44 -8.50 0.79 -34.68
CA SER A 44 -9.35 1.99 -34.70
C SER A 44 -10.84 1.68 -34.89
N SER A 45 -11.19 0.55 -35.51
CA SER A 45 -12.55 0.08 -35.76
C SER A 45 -13.25 -0.36 -34.47
N GLU A 46 -12.55 -1.08 -33.59
CA GLU A 46 -13.07 -1.62 -32.34
C GLU A 46 -13.27 -0.52 -31.29
N ILE A 47 -12.29 0.38 -31.17
CA ILE A 47 -12.40 1.58 -30.32
C ILE A 47 -13.60 2.43 -30.74
N LYS A 48 -13.79 2.60 -32.05
CA LYS A 48 -14.90 3.38 -32.60
C LYS A 48 -16.26 2.72 -32.33
N LYS A 49 -16.33 1.39 -32.33
CA LYS A 49 -17.55 0.62 -32.04
C LYS A 49 -17.97 0.72 -30.57
N GLU A 50 -17.05 0.56 -29.62
CA GLU A 50 -17.35 0.72 -28.18
C GLU A 50 -17.71 2.18 -27.85
N VAL A 51 -16.92 3.15 -28.34
CA VAL A 51 -17.17 4.58 -28.05
C VAL A 51 -18.50 5.06 -28.64
N LEU A 52 -18.88 4.64 -29.86
CA LEU A 52 -20.17 5.00 -30.45
C LEU A 52 -21.35 4.20 -29.88
N GLY A 53 -21.12 2.97 -29.41
CA GLY A 53 -22.13 2.13 -28.77
C GLY A 53 -22.70 2.73 -27.48
N VAL A 54 -21.93 3.58 -26.79
CA VAL A 54 -22.41 4.35 -25.62
C VAL A 54 -23.49 5.39 -26.00
N PHE A 55 -23.47 5.89 -27.23
CA PHE A 55 -24.40 6.94 -27.69
C PHE A 55 -25.60 6.43 -28.48
N VAL A 56 -25.52 5.21 -29.02
CA VAL A 56 -26.55 4.66 -29.92
C VAL A 56 -26.93 3.27 -29.44
N THR A 57 -27.93 3.19 -28.57
CA THR A 57 -28.36 1.95 -27.90
C THR A 57 -29.00 0.90 -28.81
N GLU A 58 -29.22 1.16 -30.11
CA GLU A 58 -29.94 0.23 -31.00
C GLU A 58 -29.40 0.11 -32.45
N ALA A 59 -28.23 0.67 -32.78
CA ALA A 59 -27.70 0.52 -34.15
C ALA A 59 -26.87 -0.77 -34.29
N LYS A 60 -27.45 -1.78 -34.95
CA LYS A 60 -26.70 -2.96 -35.42
C LYS A 60 -25.71 -2.53 -36.51
N PHE A 61 -24.43 -2.43 -36.15
CA PHE A 61 -23.34 -2.34 -37.12
C PHE A 61 -22.97 -3.77 -37.53
N GLU A 62 -23.59 -4.27 -38.59
CA GLU A 62 -23.12 -5.50 -39.23
C GLU A 62 -21.91 -5.17 -40.12
N PRO A 63 -20.78 -5.88 -39.97
CA PRO A 63 -19.69 -5.77 -40.93
C PRO A 63 -20.12 -6.40 -42.26
N GLU A 64 -19.91 -5.68 -43.37
CA GLU A 64 -20.07 -6.25 -44.72
C GLU A 64 -19.10 -7.43 -44.87
N THR A 65 -19.60 -8.65 -44.74
CA THR A 65 -18.88 -9.86 -45.09
C THR A 65 -19.07 -10.15 -46.57
N GLY A 66 -17.93 -10.21 -47.26
CA GLY A 66 -17.83 -10.59 -48.65
C GLY A 66 -18.41 -11.98 -48.91
N ILE A 67 -19.13 -12.05 -50.02
CA ILE A 67 -19.74 -13.21 -50.66
C ILE A 67 -18.76 -14.39 -50.76
N THR A 68 -19.14 -15.54 -50.20
CA THR A 68 -18.79 -16.84 -50.79
C THR A 68 -19.96 -17.82 -50.68
N THR A 69 -20.26 -18.42 -51.82
CA THR A 69 -21.40 -19.25 -52.21
C THR A 69 -21.38 -20.68 -51.68
N SER A 70 -22.61 -21.22 -51.47
CA SER A 70 -23.10 -22.62 -51.68
C SER A 70 -22.46 -23.76 -50.87
N GLU A 71 -23.14 -24.77 -50.32
CA GLU A 71 -24.49 -25.32 -50.47
C GLU A 71 -24.73 -26.43 -49.41
N ASN A 72 -26.00 -26.81 -49.23
CA ASN A 72 -26.56 -28.09 -48.70
C ASN A 72 -26.92 -28.24 -47.21
N ILE A 73 -28.15 -27.83 -46.91
CA ILE A 73 -29.33 -28.68 -46.57
C ILE A 73 -29.06 -29.95 -45.74
N SER A 74 -29.55 -29.98 -44.50
CA SER A 74 -30.66 -30.88 -44.10
C SER A 74 -31.23 -30.49 -42.73
N GLU A 75 -32.50 -30.08 -42.75
CA GLU A 75 -33.39 -30.06 -41.60
C GLU A 75 -33.62 -31.49 -41.09
N GLN A 76 -33.56 -31.69 -39.77
CA GLN A 76 -34.37 -32.71 -39.14
C GLN A 76 -34.72 -32.31 -37.70
N ASP A 77 -35.96 -31.83 -37.56
CA ASP A 77 -36.70 -31.81 -36.30
C ASP A 77 -36.77 -33.23 -35.71
N ASN A 78 -36.49 -33.34 -34.41
CA ASN A 78 -37.19 -34.29 -33.54
C ASN A 78 -37.07 -33.88 -32.07
N SER A 79 -38.21 -33.49 -31.52
CA SER A 79 -38.56 -33.48 -30.11
C SER A 79 -38.26 -34.83 -29.44
N THR A 80 -37.69 -34.84 -28.23
CA THR A 80 -38.11 -35.75 -27.13
C THR A 80 -37.65 -35.20 -25.78
N GLU A 81 -38.57 -35.28 -24.82
CA GLU A 81 -38.48 -34.96 -23.41
C GLU A 81 -37.41 -35.76 -22.65
N ASN A 82 -37.03 -35.21 -21.48
CA ASN A 82 -36.50 -35.89 -20.30
C ASN A 82 -35.12 -36.57 -20.37
N SER A 83 -34.11 -35.86 -19.83
CA SER A 83 -33.26 -36.46 -18.79
C SER A 83 -32.65 -35.36 -17.93
N ASP A 84 -32.91 -35.40 -16.62
CA ASP A 84 -32.05 -34.80 -15.60
C ASP A 84 -30.65 -35.39 -15.74
N SER A 85 -29.80 -34.72 -16.52
CA SER A 85 -28.36 -34.89 -16.47
C SER A 85 -27.85 -33.74 -15.62
N GLN A 86 -27.62 -34.03 -14.33
CA GLN A 86 -26.62 -33.29 -13.57
C GLN A 86 -25.28 -33.54 -14.29
N THR A 87 -24.99 -32.70 -15.26
CA THR A 87 -23.62 -32.47 -15.72
C THR A 87 -22.89 -31.93 -14.51
N ASN A 88 -22.21 -32.83 -13.80
CA ASN A 88 -21.07 -32.47 -12.98
C ASN A 88 -20.09 -31.80 -13.96
N GLU A 89 -20.22 -30.49 -14.14
CA GLU A 89 -19.20 -29.66 -14.74
C GLU A 89 -17.97 -29.89 -13.89
N SER A 90 -17.09 -30.78 -14.35
CA SER A 90 -15.80 -30.98 -13.73
C SER A 90 -15.10 -29.64 -13.83
N GLU A 91 -15.00 -28.93 -12.71
CA GLU A 91 -14.25 -27.68 -12.62
C GLU A 91 -12.93 -27.86 -13.35
N GLU A 92 -12.78 -27.13 -14.45
CA GLU A 92 -11.61 -27.21 -15.30
C GLU A 92 -10.40 -26.81 -14.44
N LYS A 93 -9.51 -27.77 -14.18
CA LYS A 93 -8.30 -27.50 -13.43
C LYS A 93 -7.34 -26.76 -14.35
N LEU A 94 -7.06 -25.51 -14.02
CA LEU A 94 -6.13 -24.66 -14.75
C LEU A 94 -4.81 -24.49 -13.95
N PRO A 95 -3.66 -24.30 -14.63
CA PRO A 95 -2.41 -23.84 -14.00
C PRO A 95 -2.53 -22.39 -13.49
N ASP A 96 -1.55 -21.95 -12.68
CA ASP A 96 -1.42 -20.57 -12.19
C ASP A 96 0.07 -20.21 -11.98
N LEU A 97 0.67 -19.50 -12.91
CA LEU A 97 2.10 -19.28 -13.05
C LEU A 97 2.53 -17.94 -12.44
N VAL A 98 3.08 -18.01 -11.24
CA VAL A 98 3.40 -16.81 -10.45
C VAL A 98 4.91 -16.65 -10.27
N PRO A 99 5.49 -15.48 -10.59
CA PRO A 99 6.85 -15.13 -10.18
C PRO A 99 6.89 -14.86 -8.65
N ILE A 100 7.16 -15.90 -7.86
CA ILE A 100 7.19 -15.77 -6.40
C ILE A 100 8.41 -14.99 -5.89
N SER A 101 9.51 -14.91 -6.65
CA SER A 101 10.65 -14.04 -6.31
C SER A 101 11.34 -13.43 -7.54
N LEU A 102 11.87 -12.21 -7.35
CA LEU A 102 12.73 -11.51 -8.31
C LEU A 102 13.78 -10.73 -7.51
N ASN A 103 15.06 -11.06 -7.70
CA ASN A 103 16.18 -10.49 -6.99
C ASN A 103 17.27 -10.04 -7.98
N VAL A 104 17.87 -8.89 -7.71
CA VAL A 104 19.03 -8.38 -8.46
C VAL A 104 20.17 -8.19 -7.48
N VAL A 105 21.31 -8.84 -7.73
CA VAL A 105 22.49 -8.79 -6.86
C VAL A 105 23.73 -8.40 -7.67
N ASP A 106 24.70 -7.73 -7.07
CA ASP A 106 25.98 -7.45 -7.73
C ASP A 106 26.72 -8.78 -7.97
N SER A 107 27.22 -9.00 -9.19
CA SER A 107 27.93 -10.24 -9.54
C SER A 107 29.24 -10.41 -8.77
N ASN A 108 29.78 -9.36 -8.15
CA ASN A 108 31.06 -9.37 -7.43
C ASN A 108 30.94 -9.13 -5.92
N ASP A 109 29.76 -8.79 -5.40
CA ASP A 109 29.56 -8.48 -3.98
C ASP A 109 28.14 -8.83 -3.52
N THR A 110 28.00 -9.50 -2.39
CA THR A 110 26.70 -9.83 -1.79
C THR A 110 26.03 -8.60 -1.14
N ASN A 111 26.71 -7.46 -1.07
CA ASN A 111 26.19 -6.22 -0.49
C ASN A 111 25.51 -5.31 -1.55
N LYS A 112 24.25 -4.93 -1.28
CA LYS A 112 23.19 -4.40 -2.17
C LYS A 112 23.44 -3.11 -3.00
N THR A 113 24.66 -2.62 -3.19
CA THR A 113 24.87 -1.33 -3.90
C THR A 113 25.28 -1.53 -5.36
N ILE A 114 24.30 -1.47 -6.27
CA ILE A 114 24.45 -1.91 -7.67
C ILE A 114 24.98 -0.81 -8.63
N ALA A 115 24.97 0.48 -8.27
CA ALA A 115 25.57 1.51 -9.14
C ALA A 115 25.96 2.79 -8.37
N TYR A 116 27.13 3.36 -8.70
CA TYR A 116 27.62 4.59 -8.09
C TYR A 116 28.28 5.52 -9.12
N CYS A 117 27.85 6.78 -9.12
CA CYS A 117 28.46 7.85 -9.89
C CYS A 117 29.15 8.85 -8.97
N TYR A 118 30.43 9.16 -9.21
CA TYR A 118 31.12 10.26 -8.52
C TYR A 118 31.73 11.27 -9.49
N ARG A 119 31.72 12.54 -9.08
CA ARG A 119 32.56 13.58 -9.68
C ARG A 119 33.87 13.67 -8.92
N LYS A 120 35.00 13.48 -9.61
CA LYS A 120 36.32 13.75 -9.03
C LYS A 120 36.64 15.22 -9.20
N GLN A 121 36.66 16.00 -8.11
CA GLN A 121 37.29 17.30 -8.14
C GLN A 121 38.80 17.09 -8.04
N ILE A 122 39.54 17.44 -9.08
CA ILE A 122 41.01 17.52 -9.01
C ILE A 122 41.35 18.97 -8.71
N GLN A 123 41.79 19.23 -7.49
CA GLN A 123 42.36 20.51 -7.13
C GLN A 123 43.82 20.50 -7.60
N ASN A 124 44.18 21.42 -8.48
CA ASN A 124 45.55 21.60 -8.93
C ASN A 124 46.38 22.16 -7.75
N ASN A 125 47.34 21.38 -7.24
CA ASN A 125 48.16 21.73 -6.07
C ASN A 125 49.23 22.82 -6.32
N GLY A 126 49.03 23.70 -7.32
CA GLY A 126 49.77 24.96 -7.41
C GLY A 126 51.28 24.89 -7.71
N ASN A 127 51.86 23.71 -7.96
CA ASN A 127 53.30 23.60 -8.23
C ASN A 127 53.71 23.95 -9.66
N GLU A 128 52.77 24.05 -10.60
CA GLU A 128 53.03 24.57 -11.95
C GLU A 128 52.57 26.02 -12.06
N LYS A 129 53.49 26.97 -11.87
CA LYS A 129 53.26 28.42 -11.90
C LYS A 129 52.67 28.97 -13.22
N GLY A 130 52.55 28.14 -14.26
CA GLY A 130 51.98 28.50 -15.57
C GLY A 130 50.46 28.27 -15.73
N LEU A 131 49.80 27.56 -14.81
CA LEU A 131 48.37 27.21 -14.96
C LEU A 131 47.50 27.92 -13.92
N LYS A 132 47.43 29.26 -14.01
CA LYS A 132 46.44 30.03 -13.24
C LYS A 132 45.04 29.77 -13.80
N ASN A 133 44.14 29.28 -12.95
CA ASN A 133 42.69 29.23 -13.13
C ASN A 133 42.13 28.35 -14.26
N GLN A 134 42.39 27.05 -14.22
CA GLN A 134 41.52 26.09 -14.90
C GLN A 134 41.01 25.05 -13.91
N PHE A 135 39.78 25.25 -13.41
CA PHE A 135 38.99 24.18 -12.82
C PHE A 135 38.68 23.18 -13.94
N ARG A 136 39.55 22.19 -14.13
CA ARG A 136 39.25 21.07 -15.03
C ARG A 136 38.34 20.12 -14.28
N HIS A 137 37.04 20.23 -14.52
CA HIS A 137 36.11 19.17 -14.17
C HIS A 137 36.47 17.95 -15.02
N GLN A 138 37.19 16.97 -14.46
CA GLN A 138 37.20 15.66 -15.09
C GLN A 138 35.78 15.11 -14.99
N ASN A 139 35.22 14.72 -16.14
CA ASN A 139 33.93 14.07 -16.24
C ASN A 139 33.80 13.03 -15.12
N GLY A 140 32.72 13.10 -14.35
CA GLY A 140 32.47 12.15 -13.28
C GLY A 140 32.54 10.73 -13.83
N LYS A 141 33.25 9.85 -13.14
CA LYS A 141 33.21 8.43 -13.48
C LYS A 141 31.98 7.86 -12.80
N CYS A 142 30.92 7.68 -13.59
CA CYS A 142 29.96 6.64 -13.26
C CYS A 142 30.67 5.30 -13.40
N LYS A 143 30.54 4.40 -12.42
CA LYS A 143 30.63 2.96 -12.71
C LYS A 143 29.45 2.69 -13.64
N ASN A 144 29.65 2.91 -14.93
CA ASN A 144 28.76 2.45 -15.96
C ASN A 144 29.08 0.97 -16.18
N ASN A 145 28.08 0.20 -16.59
CA ASN A 145 28.19 -1.23 -16.84
C ASN A 145 28.44 -2.06 -15.56
N THR A 146 27.67 -1.84 -14.51
CA THR A 146 27.73 -2.75 -13.35
C THR A 146 27.18 -4.11 -13.77
N LYS A 147 27.98 -5.16 -13.54
CA LYS A 147 27.55 -6.54 -13.73
C LYS A 147 26.69 -6.93 -12.53
N VAL A 148 25.45 -7.31 -12.81
CA VAL A 148 24.53 -7.89 -11.85
C VAL A 148 24.17 -9.30 -12.26
N LYS A 149 23.70 -10.08 -11.32
CA LYS A 149 23.02 -11.34 -11.58
C LYS A 149 21.57 -11.21 -11.16
N ILE A 150 20.66 -11.48 -12.09
CA ILE A 150 19.23 -11.46 -11.87
C ILE A 150 18.80 -12.89 -11.58
N TYR A 151 18.05 -13.08 -10.49
CA TYR A 151 17.48 -14.36 -10.07
C TYR A 151 15.97 -14.23 -9.95
N ALA A 152 15.24 -15.19 -10.50
CA ALA A 152 13.81 -15.30 -10.29
C ALA A 152 13.40 -16.74 -10.05
N VAL A 153 12.34 -16.91 -9.28
CA VAL A 153 11.70 -18.21 -9.04
C VAL A 153 10.25 -18.08 -9.45
N ILE A 154 9.83 -18.98 -10.34
CA ILE A 154 8.47 -19.08 -10.85
C ILE A 154 7.86 -20.32 -10.23
N LYS A 155 6.59 -20.25 -9.85
CA LYS A 155 5.85 -21.38 -9.27
C LYS A 155 4.54 -21.56 -10.01
N ASN A 156 4.14 -22.80 -10.25
CA ASN A 156 2.78 -23.12 -10.64
C ASN A 156 1.93 -23.36 -9.37
N GLU A 157 1.12 -22.38 -8.96
CA GLU A 157 0.21 -22.44 -7.81
C GLU A 157 -1.15 -23.03 -8.17
N GLY A 158 -1.38 -23.34 -9.44
CA GLY A 158 -2.65 -23.82 -9.96
C GLY A 158 -2.87 -25.31 -9.69
N ASN A 159 -4.00 -25.81 -10.19
CA ASN A 159 -4.44 -27.18 -9.96
C ASN A 159 -4.17 -28.13 -11.15
N ALA A 160 -3.52 -27.64 -12.21
CA ALA A 160 -3.07 -28.43 -13.35
C ALA A 160 -1.62 -28.11 -13.75
N PRO A 161 -0.91 -29.05 -14.39
CA PRO A 161 0.41 -28.78 -14.97
C PRO A 161 0.32 -27.71 -16.06
N ALA A 162 1.31 -26.81 -16.10
CA ALA A 162 1.47 -25.87 -17.20
C ALA A 162 2.27 -26.54 -18.33
N GLY A 163 1.84 -26.30 -19.57
CA GLY A 163 2.58 -26.67 -20.78
C GLY A 163 3.81 -25.79 -21.00
N GLN A 164 4.26 -25.67 -22.25
CA GLN A 164 5.37 -24.79 -22.57
C GLN A 164 4.95 -23.32 -22.48
N PHE A 165 5.75 -22.50 -21.80
CA PHE A 165 5.54 -21.04 -21.70
C PHE A 165 6.86 -20.28 -21.79
N VAL A 166 6.77 -18.97 -22.03
CA VAL A 166 7.94 -18.08 -22.16
C VAL A 166 8.00 -17.14 -20.98
N VAL A 167 9.20 -17.00 -20.41
CA VAL A 167 9.48 -15.99 -19.39
C VAL A 167 10.37 -14.93 -19.99
N VAL A 168 9.99 -13.68 -19.80
CA VAL A 168 10.73 -12.52 -20.27
C VAL A 168 11.12 -11.61 -19.10
N VAL A 169 12.26 -10.95 -19.23
CA VAL A 169 12.70 -9.92 -18.29
C VAL A 169 12.98 -8.63 -19.04
N TYR A 170 12.43 -7.55 -18.53
CA TYR A 170 12.57 -6.19 -19.04
C TYR A 170 13.38 -5.32 -18.08
N ASP A 171 14.11 -4.35 -18.63
CA ASP A 171 14.72 -3.22 -17.92
C ASP A 171 14.16 -1.92 -18.50
N ASN A 172 13.32 -1.20 -17.75
CA ASN A 172 12.63 0.01 -18.23
C ASN A 172 11.93 -0.22 -19.60
N ASP A 173 11.18 -1.32 -19.71
CA ASP A 173 10.46 -1.77 -20.91
C ASP A 173 11.34 -2.28 -22.07
N GLU A 174 12.67 -2.31 -21.93
CA GLU A 174 13.57 -2.95 -22.90
C GLU A 174 13.73 -4.44 -22.55
N LEU A 175 13.45 -5.34 -23.50
CA LEU A 175 13.62 -6.78 -23.31
C LEU A 175 15.12 -7.12 -23.17
N ILE A 176 15.52 -7.65 -22.02
CA ILE A 176 16.93 -7.97 -21.71
C ILE A 176 17.19 -9.47 -21.61
N TYR A 177 16.16 -10.28 -21.41
CA TYR A 177 16.27 -11.73 -21.32
C TYR A 177 14.96 -12.43 -21.68
N SER A 178 15.07 -13.62 -22.26
CA SER A 178 13.94 -14.50 -22.52
C SER A 178 14.38 -15.97 -22.38
N LYS A 179 13.53 -16.78 -21.77
CA LYS A 179 13.73 -18.24 -21.62
C LYS A 179 12.40 -18.96 -21.75
N THR A 180 12.38 -19.98 -22.61
CA THR A 180 11.27 -20.94 -22.69
C THR A 180 11.42 -21.99 -21.59
N ILE A 181 10.31 -22.29 -20.91
CA ILE A 181 10.18 -23.40 -19.96
C ILE A 181 9.23 -24.41 -20.59
N ASP A 182 9.68 -25.66 -20.73
CA ASP A 182 8.93 -26.69 -21.48
C ASP A 182 7.66 -27.16 -20.77
N SER A 183 7.68 -27.18 -19.44
CA SER A 183 6.52 -27.52 -18.60
C SER A 183 6.81 -27.16 -17.14
N LEU A 184 5.76 -26.94 -16.34
CA LEU A 184 5.88 -26.78 -14.89
C LEU A 184 4.71 -27.48 -14.16
N ASN A 185 5.00 -28.53 -13.39
CA ASN A 185 3.95 -29.29 -12.69
C ASN A 185 3.34 -28.48 -11.54
N VAL A 186 2.18 -28.93 -11.06
CA VAL A 186 1.49 -28.35 -9.89
C VAL A 186 2.44 -28.27 -8.69
N ASN A 187 2.54 -27.10 -8.08
CA ASN A 187 3.45 -26.75 -6.97
C ASN A 187 4.95 -26.86 -7.27
N GLU A 188 5.35 -27.11 -8.51
CA GLU A 188 6.76 -27.11 -8.92
C GLU A 188 7.26 -25.67 -9.12
N THR A 189 8.58 -25.49 -8.98
CA THR A 189 9.26 -24.22 -9.19
C THR A 189 10.30 -24.30 -10.28
N ALA A 190 10.43 -23.25 -11.08
CA ALA A 190 11.50 -23.08 -12.06
C ALA A 190 12.39 -21.88 -11.69
N ASP A 191 13.70 -22.12 -11.65
CA ASP A 191 14.71 -21.10 -11.40
C ASP A 191 15.22 -20.47 -12.70
N ILE A 192 15.30 -19.14 -12.69
CA ILE A 192 15.92 -18.35 -13.75
C ILE A 192 17.06 -17.56 -13.15
N ALA A 193 18.24 -17.66 -13.77
CA ALA A 193 19.40 -16.88 -13.40
C ALA A 193 20.20 -16.49 -14.64
N PHE A 194 20.53 -15.20 -14.78
CA PHE A 194 21.41 -14.71 -15.84
C PHE A 194 22.20 -13.47 -15.39
N ASP A 195 23.37 -13.28 -15.99
CA ASP A 195 24.17 -12.08 -15.79
C ASP A 195 23.66 -10.96 -16.70
N TYR A 196 23.55 -9.74 -16.15
CA TYR A 196 23.12 -8.55 -16.87
C TYR A 196 24.02 -7.37 -16.55
N ILE A 197 24.07 -6.38 -17.44
CA ILE A 197 24.90 -5.20 -17.29
C ILE A 197 23.99 -3.98 -17.20
N ILE A 198 23.86 -3.40 -16.02
CA ILE A 198 23.09 -2.17 -15.82
C ILE A 198 23.93 -0.99 -16.30
N SER A 199 23.37 -0.22 -17.25
CA SER A 199 24.03 0.95 -17.82
C SER A 199 23.41 2.25 -17.29
N THR A 200 24.23 3.07 -16.63
CA THR A 200 23.77 4.29 -15.92
C THR A 200 23.67 5.52 -16.83
N SER A 201 24.03 5.37 -18.11
CA SER A 201 23.85 6.35 -19.18
C SER A 201 24.07 5.67 -20.53
N LYS A 202 23.22 5.97 -21.54
CA LYS A 202 23.53 5.67 -22.95
C LYS A 202 24.88 6.34 -23.26
N GLY A 203 25.90 5.50 -23.47
CA GLY A 203 27.30 5.86 -23.28
C GLY A 203 27.73 7.20 -23.87
N CYS A 204 28.24 8.09 -23.01
CA CYS A 204 29.04 9.22 -23.46
C CYS A 204 30.40 8.68 -23.91
N LYS A 205 30.49 8.25 -25.17
CA LYS A 205 31.76 7.84 -25.79
C LYS A 205 32.74 9.01 -25.71
N ASN A 206 33.82 8.80 -24.95
CA ASN A 206 35.10 9.52 -24.95
C ASN A 206 35.07 10.91 -25.61
N GLN A 207 34.79 11.95 -24.83
CA GLN A 207 35.24 13.28 -25.22
C GLN A 207 36.77 13.27 -25.22
N TYR A 208 37.35 13.30 -26.43
CA TYR A 208 38.78 13.51 -26.63
C TYR A 208 39.23 14.73 -25.84
N GLN A 209 40.12 14.51 -24.87
CA GLN A 209 40.80 15.59 -24.17
C GLN A 209 41.72 16.28 -25.16
N TYR A 210 41.30 17.43 -25.68
CA TYR A 210 42.21 18.31 -26.40
C TYR A 210 43.21 18.90 -25.40
N GLN A 211 44.47 18.52 -25.56
CA GLN A 211 45.59 19.26 -24.99
C GLN A 211 45.67 20.60 -25.73
N ASN A 212 45.33 21.69 -25.04
CA ASN A 212 45.63 23.03 -25.52
C ASN A 212 47.14 23.18 -25.70
N GLN A 213 47.61 23.15 -26.95
CA GLN A 213 48.89 23.73 -27.32
C GLN A 213 48.65 25.16 -27.82
N GLY A 214 49.23 26.13 -27.12
CA GLY A 214 49.61 27.42 -27.70
C GLY A 214 48.48 28.44 -27.93
N ALA A 215 48.82 29.70 -27.71
CA ALA A 215 47.94 30.85 -27.82
C ALA A 215 47.36 31.04 -29.24
N ASN A 216 46.14 31.58 -29.28
CA ASN A 216 45.41 32.10 -30.44
C ASN A 216 44.62 31.10 -31.31
N SER A 217 43.55 30.52 -30.76
CA SER A 217 42.27 30.47 -31.50
C SER A 217 41.09 30.36 -30.53
N GLN A 218 40.26 31.40 -30.47
CA GLN A 218 38.95 31.33 -29.82
C GLN A 218 37.94 30.77 -30.82
N GLN A 219 37.87 29.45 -30.95
CA GLN A 219 36.67 28.82 -31.53
C GLN A 219 35.68 28.52 -30.40
N ARG A 220 34.60 29.30 -30.34
CA ARG A 220 33.44 29.03 -29.49
C ARG A 220 32.66 27.86 -30.08
N HIS A 221 33.03 26.64 -29.71
CA HIS A 221 32.17 25.49 -29.95
C HIS A 221 31.23 25.31 -28.77
N GLN A 222 29.93 25.27 -29.06
CA GLN A 222 28.89 25.04 -28.08
C GLN A 222 29.14 23.69 -27.40
N HIS A 223 29.37 23.72 -26.09
CA HIS A 223 29.32 22.51 -25.28
C HIS A 223 27.89 21.97 -25.33
N GLN A 224 27.64 21.00 -26.20
CA GLN A 224 26.56 20.02 -25.98
C GLN A 224 26.98 19.22 -24.74
N GLY A 225 26.65 19.76 -23.57
CA GLY A 225 26.85 19.10 -22.30
C GLY A 225 26.09 17.78 -22.32
N CYS A 226 26.75 16.72 -21.86
CA CYS A 226 26.11 15.43 -21.62
C CYS A 226 25.04 15.59 -20.53
N GLY A 227 23.86 16.03 -20.92
CA GLY A 227 22.64 16.09 -20.10
C GLY A 227 21.92 14.74 -20.04
N GLY A 228 22.62 13.62 -20.24
CA GLY A 228 22.05 12.30 -20.03
C GLY A 228 21.74 12.14 -18.55
N GLY A 229 20.45 12.07 -18.22
CA GLY A 229 19.99 11.77 -16.87
C GLY A 229 20.62 10.47 -16.37
N ILE A 230 20.81 10.38 -15.05
CA ILE A 230 20.98 9.07 -14.43
C ILE A 230 19.57 8.49 -14.39
N TYR A 231 19.37 7.34 -15.03
CA TYR A 231 18.07 6.68 -15.11
C TYR A 231 17.98 5.66 -13.97
N GLU A 232 16.87 5.70 -13.22
CA GLU A 232 16.49 4.58 -12.36
C GLU A 232 16.13 3.39 -13.27
N HIS A 233 16.31 2.16 -12.76
CA HIS A 233 16.00 0.95 -13.51
C HIS A 233 14.88 0.19 -12.83
N THR A 234 13.84 -0.14 -13.56
CA THR A 234 12.80 -1.08 -13.12
C THR A 234 13.00 -2.39 -13.85
N ILE A 235 13.41 -3.41 -13.11
CA ILE A 235 13.51 -4.77 -13.64
C ILE A 235 12.15 -5.44 -13.45
N LYS A 236 11.51 -5.82 -14.55
CA LYS A 236 10.21 -6.50 -14.56
C LYS A 236 10.37 -7.90 -15.15
N ILE A 237 9.86 -8.91 -14.46
CA ILE A 237 9.68 -10.26 -15.00
C ILE A 237 8.21 -10.45 -15.35
N VAL A 238 7.95 -11.05 -16.51
CA VAL A 238 6.62 -11.48 -16.93
C VAL A 238 6.68 -12.95 -17.33
N VAL A 239 5.81 -13.73 -16.72
CA VAL A 239 5.63 -15.16 -16.97
C VAL A 239 4.51 -15.33 -17.98
N ASP A 240 4.73 -16.19 -18.96
CA ASP A 240 3.79 -16.38 -20.07
C ASP A 240 3.35 -15.07 -20.76
N GLU A 241 4.33 -14.25 -21.14
CA GLU A 241 4.11 -12.94 -21.80
C GLU A 241 3.13 -12.99 -22.98
N TYR A 242 3.05 -14.13 -23.67
CA TYR A 242 2.20 -14.31 -24.85
C TYR A 242 0.84 -14.91 -24.52
N ASN A 243 0.52 -15.14 -23.24
CA ASN A 243 -0.68 -15.82 -22.77
C ASN A 243 -0.94 -17.12 -23.57
N SER A 244 0.09 -17.98 -23.59
CA SER A 244 0.10 -19.24 -24.32
C SER A 244 -0.45 -20.41 -23.50
N VAL A 245 -0.51 -20.26 -22.17
CA VAL A 245 -1.10 -21.19 -21.22
C VAL A 245 -2.32 -20.49 -20.61
N ASN A 246 -3.51 -21.08 -20.76
CA ASN A 246 -4.72 -20.56 -20.11
C ASN A 246 -4.66 -20.84 -18.60
N GLU A 247 -4.69 -19.80 -17.78
CA GLU A 247 -4.44 -19.88 -16.35
C GLU A 247 -5.72 -19.61 -15.53
N SER A 248 -5.76 -20.07 -14.28
CA SER A 248 -6.84 -19.67 -13.37
C SER A 248 -6.78 -18.19 -13.00
N ASN A 249 -5.61 -17.55 -13.15
CA ASN A 249 -5.43 -16.13 -12.90
C ASN A 249 -4.39 -15.54 -13.86
N GLU A 250 -4.83 -14.68 -14.77
CA GLU A 250 -3.95 -14.01 -15.75
C GLU A 250 -3.28 -12.73 -15.22
N ASN A 251 -3.62 -12.30 -14.00
CA ASN A 251 -3.22 -10.98 -13.48
C ASN A 251 -2.06 -11.03 -12.46
N ASN A 252 -1.51 -12.20 -12.17
CA ASN A 252 -0.41 -12.41 -11.23
C ASN A 252 0.90 -12.84 -11.91
N ASN A 253 0.95 -12.78 -13.24
CA ASN A 253 2.08 -13.22 -14.06
C ASN A 253 3.28 -12.26 -14.05
N GLU A 254 3.16 -11.08 -13.43
CA GLU A 254 4.20 -10.06 -13.44
C GLU A 254 4.74 -9.70 -12.05
N LYS A 255 6.04 -9.36 -11.99
CA LYS A 255 6.69 -8.83 -10.79
C LYS A 255 7.80 -7.86 -11.15
N SER A 256 7.91 -6.76 -10.41
CA SER A 256 8.90 -5.73 -10.65
C SER A 256 9.74 -5.42 -9.43
N VAL A 257 10.99 -4.98 -9.65
CA VAL A 257 11.89 -4.43 -8.62
C VAL A 257 12.58 -3.17 -9.14
N GLU A 258 12.54 -2.11 -8.35
CA GLU A 258 13.21 -0.84 -8.65
C GLU A 258 14.64 -0.84 -8.13
N ILE A 259 15.57 -0.39 -8.97
CA ILE A 259 16.99 -0.22 -8.66
C ILE A 259 17.30 1.28 -8.65
N ASN A 260 17.45 1.80 -7.44
CA ASN A 260 17.80 3.20 -7.22
C ASN A 260 19.30 3.43 -7.44
N ILE A 261 19.65 4.34 -8.37
CA ILE A 261 21.04 4.74 -8.61
C ILE A 261 21.38 5.96 -7.76
N THR A 262 22.18 5.77 -6.72
CA THR A 262 22.60 6.86 -5.83
C THR A 262 23.70 7.72 -6.49
N LYS A 263 23.42 9.03 -6.66
CA LYS A 263 24.43 10.02 -7.06
C LYS A 263 25.36 10.33 -5.89
N GLY A 264 26.63 9.95 -6.00
CA GLY A 264 27.67 10.37 -5.09
C GLY A 264 28.10 11.81 -5.33
N HIS A 265 27.86 12.69 -4.36
CA HIS A 265 28.53 14.00 -4.33
C HIS A 265 29.95 13.84 -3.80
N GLY A 266 30.91 13.90 -4.73
CA GLY A 266 32.33 13.81 -4.42
C GLY A 266 32.84 15.04 -3.66
N HIS A 267 32.72 15.03 -2.34
CA HIS A 267 33.69 15.68 -1.47
C HIS A 267 34.78 14.66 -1.14
N GLY A 268 36.01 14.94 -1.57
CA GLY A 268 37.17 14.12 -1.30
C GLY A 268 37.45 14.05 0.20
N ASN A 269 36.88 13.03 0.85
CA ASN A 269 37.40 12.30 2.02
C ASN A 269 36.42 11.25 2.60
N ALA A 270 35.34 10.85 1.91
CA ALA A 270 34.44 9.83 2.43
C ALA A 270 33.89 8.90 1.34
N ASN A 271 34.67 7.88 0.97
CA ASN A 271 34.09 6.61 0.49
C ASN A 271 33.59 5.83 1.72
N LYS A 272 32.62 6.38 2.45
CA LYS A 272 31.88 5.60 3.43
C LYS A 272 30.64 5.11 2.69
N GLU A 273 30.64 3.85 2.29
CA GLU A 273 29.46 3.16 1.78
C GLU A 273 28.25 3.57 2.63
N ILE A 274 27.20 4.06 1.97
CA ILE A 274 25.95 4.40 2.64
C ILE A 274 25.16 3.10 2.62
N ASN A 275 25.42 2.26 3.61
CA ASN A 275 24.63 1.05 3.81
C ASN A 275 23.25 1.47 4.32
N SER A 276 22.20 0.81 3.82
CA SER A 276 20.85 0.97 4.35
C SER A 276 20.88 0.85 5.87
N GLY A 277 20.25 1.80 6.54
CA GLY A 277 20.24 1.84 7.99
C GLY A 277 19.35 0.74 8.56
N ILE A 278 19.82 0.13 9.64
CA ILE A 278 19.05 -0.82 10.45
C ILE A 278 19.06 -0.31 11.89
N ALA A 279 17.93 -0.31 12.59
CA ALA A 279 17.93 -0.05 14.02
C ALA A 279 17.71 -1.36 14.80
N SER A 280 18.60 -1.69 15.74
CA SER A 280 18.45 -2.90 16.54
C SER A 280 17.55 -2.66 17.77
N ASN A 281 17.78 -1.59 18.51
CA ASN A 281 16.94 -1.17 19.62
C ASN A 281 17.01 0.34 19.77
N LEU A 282 15.98 1.03 19.30
CA LEU A 282 15.92 2.48 19.28
C LEU A 282 14.80 2.96 20.20
N LYS A 283 15.13 3.89 21.10
CA LYS A 283 14.17 4.52 21.99
C LYS A 283 14.04 5.99 21.65
N ILE A 284 12.84 6.46 21.31
CA ILE A 284 12.60 7.85 20.96
C ILE A 284 11.58 8.44 21.94
N TYR A 285 11.99 9.51 22.59
CA TYR A 285 11.16 10.31 23.50
C TYR A 285 10.83 11.60 22.78
N ILE A 286 9.56 11.89 22.53
CA ILE A 286 9.12 13.09 21.83
C ILE A 286 8.17 13.84 22.75
N GLY A 287 8.65 14.91 23.35
CA GLY A 287 7.96 15.66 24.40
C GLY A 287 7.68 17.11 24.02
N GLY A 288 6.51 17.65 24.39
CA GLY A 288 6.06 19.00 24.06
C GLY A 288 5.40 19.05 22.68
N TYR A 289 5.16 20.25 22.12
CA TYR A 289 4.67 20.43 20.74
C TYR A 289 5.74 20.07 19.69
N ALA A 290 6.38 18.91 19.86
CA ALA A 290 7.46 18.41 19.02
C ALA A 290 6.91 17.56 17.88
N PHE A 291 7.63 17.55 16.76
CA PHE A 291 7.35 16.73 15.59
C PHE A 291 8.44 15.67 15.41
N GLY A 292 8.09 14.46 15.00
CA GLY A 292 9.02 13.39 14.64
C GLY A 292 8.60 12.70 13.35
N GLU A 293 9.51 12.60 12.38
CA GLU A 293 9.33 11.80 11.17
C GLU A 293 10.44 10.75 11.09
N ILE A 294 10.07 9.48 10.96
CA ILE A 294 10.99 8.35 10.77
C ILE A 294 10.68 7.71 9.44
N THR A 295 11.64 7.69 8.52
CA THR A 295 11.42 7.27 7.13
C THR A 295 12.56 6.41 6.59
N LYS A 296 12.25 5.57 5.60
CA LYS A 296 13.26 4.89 4.77
C LYS A 296 14.08 5.84 3.91
N ASP A 297 13.57 7.03 3.62
CA ASP A 297 14.19 7.93 2.65
C ASP A 297 15.38 8.68 3.24
N VAL A 298 16.37 9.00 2.40
CA VAL A 298 17.49 9.84 2.81
C VAL A 298 17.02 11.28 2.97
N ILE A 299 17.20 11.84 4.16
CA ILE A 299 16.85 13.22 4.46
C ILE A 299 17.95 14.15 3.95
N SER A 300 17.57 15.09 3.07
CA SER A 300 18.48 16.12 2.58
C SER A 300 19.03 16.99 3.71
N GLY A 301 20.37 17.10 3.75
CA GLY A 301 21.10 17.81 4.80
C GLY A 301 21.15 17.09 6.15
N GLY A 302 20.69 15.83 6.24
CA GLY A 302 20.75 15.03 7.46
C GLY A 302 22.17 14.55 7.77
N ARG A 303 22.58 14.65 9.04
CA ARG A 303 23.86 14.13 9.53
C ARG A 303 23.82 12.60 9.57
N TYR A 304 24.83 11.94 8.99
CA TYR A 304 24.92 10.49 9.07
C TYR A 304 25.30 10.01 10.48
N ILE A 305 24.54 9.08 11.03
CA ILE A 305 24.73 8.48 12.35
C ILE A 305 24.80 6.96 12.27
N SER A 306 25.55 6.35 13.19
CA SER A 306 25.79 4.90 13.25
C SER A 306 26.20 4.51 14.67
N GLY A 307 25.96 3.25 15.07
CA GLY A 307 26.32 2.74 16.38
C GLY A 307 25.33 3.14 17.48
N ASN A 308 25.79 3.14 18.73
CA ASN A 308 24.97 3.55 19.86
C ASN A 308 24.86 5.08 19.92
N ILE A 309 23.64 5.62 19.86
CA ILE A 309 23.35 7.05 19.86
C ILE A 309 22.68 7.47 21.17
N ASP A 310 23.00 8.67 21.65
CA ASP A 310 22.29 9.36 22.74
C ASP A 310 22.14 10.83 22.35
N GLU A 311 21.13 11.09 21.51
CA GLU A 311 20.90 12.41 20.91
C GLU A 311 19.82 13.16 21.68
N LYS A 312 20.03 14.46 21.91
CA LYS A 312 19.07 15.33 22.57
C LYS A 312 18.81 16.58 21.73
N ILE A 313 17.58 16.72 21.25
CA ILE A 313 17.09 17.92 20.57
C ILE A 313 16.37 18.77 21.61
N ASN A 314 17.00 19.88 22.00
CA ASN A 314 16.43 20.81 22.96
C ASN A 314 15.44 21.76 22.25
N GLY A 315 14.44 22.27 22.99
CA GLY A 315 13.37 23.14 22.50
C GLY A 315 13.81 24.39 21.74
N GLY A 316 12.82 25.12 21.18
CA GLY A 316 13.04 26.43 20.55
C GLY A 316 13.10 26.39 19.02
N GLY A 317 12.40 25.45 18.37
CA GLY A 317 12.37 25.35 16.90
C GLY A 317 13.57 24.63 16.30
N ILE A 318 14.41 23.98 17.11
CA ILE A 318 15.57 23.23 16.62
C ILE A 318 15.11 22.02 15.81
N VAL A 319 15.76 21.79 14.68
CA VAL A 319 15.49 20.66 13.78
C VAL A 319 16.69 19.71 13.79
N GLY A 320 16.52 18.51 14.34
CA GLY A 320 17.48 17.42 14.20
C GLY A 320 17.18 16.63 12.94
N LYS A 321 18.11 16.60 11.99
CA LYS A 321 18.03 15.79 10.77
C LYS A 321 19.15 14.76 10.77
N TYR A 322 18.80 13.48 10.75
CA TYR A 322 19.75 12.38 10.82
C TYR A 322 19.48 11.34 9.74
N ASN A 323 20.53 10.79 9.15
CA ASN A 323 20.46 9.65 8.23
C ASN A 323 21.19 8.47 8.86
N VAL A 324 20.55 7.32 8.96
CA VAL A 324 21.18 6.12 9.51
C VAL A 324 22.16 5.54 8.48
N ASN A 325 23.39 5.19 8.89
CA ASN A 325 24.34 4.47 8.04
C ASN A 325 24.87 3.24 8.79
N GLY A 326 24.40 2.06 8.39
CA GLY A 326 24.63 0.81 9.12
C GLY A 326 23.68 0.65 10.31
N THR A 327 24.12 -0.03 11.38
CA THR A 327 23.26 -0.33 12.52
C THR A 327 23.26 0.80 13.55
N ILE A 328 22.09 1.23 14.03
CA ILE A 328 21.95 2.11 15.21
C ILE A 328 21.24 1.43 16.37
N SER A 329 21.56 1.89 17.58
CA SER A 329 20.81 1.59 18.81
C SER A 329 20.87 2.80 19.74
N GLY A 330 20.07 2.82 20.79
CA GLY A 330 20.19 3.83 21.85
C GLY A 330 18.96 4.72 21.97
N LYS A 331 19.18 6.01 22.22
CA LYS A 331 18.14 6.96 22.63
C LYS A 331 18.18 8.26 21.84
N ILE A 332 17.01 8.75 21.46
CA ILE A 332 16.81 10.12 20.96
C ILE A 332 15.75 10.78 21.85
N LYS A 333 16.04 11.99 22.36
CA LYS A 333 15.09 12.78 23.15
C LYS A 333 14.83 14.13 22.49
N VAL A 334 13.60 14.37 22.08
CA VAL A 334 13.11 15.62 21.48
C VAL A 334 12.25 16.33 22.53
N ASN A 335 12.52 17.61 22.80
CA ASN A 335 11.75 18.38 23.78
C ASN A 335 11.22 19.69 23.18
N GLY A 336 10.06 20.13 23.67
CA GLY A 336 9.46 21.43 23.34
C GLY A 336 9.02 21.52 21.88
N ASN A 337 8.95 22.72 21.32
CA ASN A 337 8.52 22.93 19.92
C ASN A 337 9.65 22.60 18.92
N SER A 338 10.18 21.38 18.92
CA SER A 338 11.32 20.93 18.10
C SER A 338 10.91 19.90 17.05
N LYS A 339 11.78 19.62 16.07
CA LYS A 339 11.51 18.59 15.04
C LYS A 339 12.63 17.55 14.95
N LEU A 340 12.27 16.28 14.84
CA LEU A 340 13.17 15.17 14.51
C LEU A 340 12.81 14.64 13.12
N TYR A 341 13.81 14.50 12.25
CA TYR A 341 13.72 13.75 11.01
C TYR A 341 14.81 12.67 11.06
N LEU A 342 14.42 11.40 11.03
CA LEU A 342 15.31 10.24 11.02
C LEU A 342 15.08 9.41 9.76
N GLY A 343 16.08 9.37 8.87
CA GLY A 343 15.97 8.85 7.52
C GLY A 343 16.95 7.72 7.22
N ASN A 344 16.86 7.17 6.01
CA ASN A 344 17.65 6.04 5.53
C ASN A 344 17.51 4.78 6.41
N LEU A 345 16.33 4.55 6.98
CA LEU A 345 16.07 3.42 7.90
C LEU A 345 15.17 2.39 7.22
N TYR A 346 15.74 1.25 6.82
CA TYR A 346 15.03 0.22 6.06
C TYR A 346 14.27 -0.74 6.98
N SER A 347 14.87 -1.08 8.12
CA SER A 347 14.23 -1.94 9.11
C SER A 347 14.58 -1.53 10.54
N ILE A 348 13.67 -1.82 11.47
CA ILE A 348 13.89 -1.68 12.91
C ILE A 348 13.52 -2.98 13.62
N ASN A 349 14.43 -3.61 14.35
CA ASN A 349 14.09 -4.80 15.14
C ASN A 349 13.18 -4.43 16.32
N ALA A 350 13.53 -3.36 17.07
CA ALA A 350 12.72 -2.86 18.19
C ALA A 350 12.74 -1.32 18.25
N LEU A 351 11.56 -0.72 18.24
CA LEU A 351 11.33 0.72 18.40
C LEU A 351 10.47 0.95 19.65
N THR A 352 10.97 1.71 20.63
CA THR A 352 10.16 2.20 21.74
C THR A 352 9.88 3.69 21.58
N LEU A 353 8.61 4.08 21.60
CA LEU A 353 8.16 5.47 21.52
C LEU A 353 7.52 5.93 22.84
N THR A 354 7.87 7.14 23.24
CA THR A 354 7.23 7.85 24.36
C THR A 354 6.86 9.26 23.89
N PRO A 355 5.74 9.41 23.18
CA PRO A 355 5.17 10.72 22.89
C PRO A 355 4.58 11.31 24.17
N GLU A 356 4.80 12.61 24.39
CA GLU A 356 4.27 13.37 25.52
C GLU A 356 4.02 14.83 25.09
N GLY A 357 3.00 15.48 25.64
CA GLY A 357 2.88 16.93 25.59
C GLY A 357 2.44 17.53 24.24
N ASN A 358 1.57 16.84 23.51
CA ASN A 358 1.07 17.19 22.17
C ASN A 358 2.10 16.93 21.06
N ALA A 359 2.78 15.79 21.15
CA ALA A 359 3.75 15.35 20.17
C ALA A 359 3.06 14.81 18.90
N GLU A 360 3.66 15.06 17.74
CA GLU A 360 3.22 14.54 16.45
C GLU A 360 4.31 13.63 15.88
N VAL A 361 3.99 12.37 15.59
CA VAL A 361 4.97 11.35 15.18
C VAL A 361 4.48 10.57 13.98
N HIS A 362 5.29 10.51 12.92
CA HIS A 362 4.99 9.81 11.67
C HIS A 362 6.07 8.75 11.41
N ILE A 363 5.64 7.52 11.12
CA ILE A 363 6.53 6.38 10.88
C ILE A 363 6.21 5.77 9.51
N LYS A 364 7.21 5.75 8.63
CA LYS A 364 7.14 5.24 7.26
C LYS A 364 8.34 4.34 6.97
N ILE A 365 8.35 3.16 7.58
CA ILE A 365 9.49 2.23 7.53
C ILE A 365 9.00 0.87 7.03
N PRO A 366 9.66 0.26 6.04
CA PRO A 366 9.21 -1.00 5.46
C PRO A 366 8.96 -2.12 6.49
N GLU A 367 9.89 -2.31 7.43
CA GLU A 367 9.84 -3.43 8.37
C GLU A 367 10.15 -3.00 9.81
N ILE A 368 9.27 -3.37 10.74
CA ILE A 368 9.47 -3.20 12.17
C ILE A 368 9.20 -4.54 12.87
N GLY A 369 10.15 -5.05 13.65
CA GLY A 369 9.91 -6.23 14.49
C GLY A 369 8.90 -5.90 15.58
N THR A 370 9.31 -5.11 16.57
CA THR A 370 8.42 -4.66 17.66
C THR A 370 8.34 -3.14 17.73
N LEU A 371 7.12 -2.61 17.68
CA LEU A 371 6.80 -1.22 18.00
C LEU A 371 6.13 -1.15 19.37
N GLU A 372 6.87 -0.67 20.37
CA GLU A 372 6.35 -0.45 21.72
C GLU A 372 6.05 1.04 21.93
N ILE A 373 4.79 1.38 22.17
CA ILE A 373 4.35 2.74 22.49
C ILE A 373 4.02 2.76 23.99
N LYS A 374 4.61 3.69 24.73
CA LYS A 374 4.35 3.79 26.18
C LYS A 374 2.94 4.26 26.46
N ALA A 375 2.56 5.42 25.95
CA ALA A 375 1.22 5.98 26.05
C ALA A 375 1.01 6.95 24.89
N ILE A 376 -0.25 7.33 24.62
CA ILE A 376 -0.61 8.43 23.73
C ILE A 376 -1.63 9.26 24.50
N LYS A 377 -1.27 10.48 24.90
CA LYS A 377 -2.06 11.26 25.88
C LYS A 377 -2.32 12.68 25.36
N GLY A 378 -3.29 13.37 25.97
CA GLY A 378 -3.51 14.79 25.65
C GLY A 378 -3.90 14.96 24.18
N TYR A 379 -3.13 15.71 23.40
CA TYR A 379 -3.31 15.85 21.94
C TYR A 379 -2.15 15.20 21.17
N ASP A 380 -1.53 14.15 21.71
CA ASP A 380 -0.50 13.42 20.97
C ASP A 380 -1.10 12.76 19.71
N TRP A 381 -0.39 12.85 18.59
CA TRP A 381 -0.74 12.27 17.30
C TRP A 381 0.34 11.29 16.88
N LEU A 382 -0.04 10.04 16.60
CA LEU A 382 0.86 9.02 16.07
C LEU A 382 0.27 8.42 14.79
N GLU A 383 1.03 8.46 13.71
CA GLU A 383 0.72 7.83 12.43
C GLU A 383 1.77 6.76 12.10
N LEU A 384 1.31 5.54 11.88
CA LEU A 384 2.05 4.45 11.23
C LEU A 384 1.45 4.24 9.84
N LYS A 385 2.30 4.15 8.80
CA LYS A 385 1.81 3.96 7.44
C LYS A 385 2.73 3.09 6.58
N GLY A 386 2.13 2.18 5.81
CA GLY A 386 2.80 1.38 4.77
C GLY A 386 3.92 0.49 5.31
N SER A 387 3.77 -0.02 6.53
CA SER A 387 4.79 -0.76 7.28
C SER A 387 4.36 -2.21 7.52
N LYS A 388 5.32 -3.15 7.48
CA LYS A 388 5.14 -4.51 7.99
C LYS A 388 5.63 -4.56 9.44
N VAL A 389 4.73 -4.79 10.38
CA VAL A 389 5.05 -4.80 11.82
C VAL A 389 4.72 -6.14 12.45
N SER A 390 5.69 -6.84 13.02
CA SER A 390 5.39 -8.14 13.66
C SER A 390 4.57 -7.97 14.94
N THR A 391 4.87 -6.96 15.75
CA THR A 391 4.11 -6.69 16.99
C THR A 391 4.03 -5.21 17.32
N ILE A 392 2.82 -4.73 17.62
CA ILE A 392 2.55 -3.40 18.19
C ILE A 392 2.08 -3.58 19.64
N LYS A 393 2.66 -2.82 20.57
CA LYS A 393 2.27 -2.82 21.99
C LYS A 393 2.08 -1.40 22.50
N VAL A 394 0.84 -1.01 22.79
CA VAL A 394 0.54 0.20 23.57
C VAL A 394 0.41 -0.21 25.03
N THR A 395 1.50 -0.04 25.78
CA THR A 395 1.67 -0.63 27.12
C THR A 395 0.88 0.07 28.22
N GLN A 396 0.53 1.34 28.04
CA GLN A 396 -0.41 2.08 28.87
C GLN A 396 -1.65 2.45 28.03
N ASN A 397 -2.23 3.64 28.25
CA ASN A 397 -3.48 4.02 27.62
C ASN A 397 -3.25 4.92 26.39
N ILE A 398 -4.18 4.85 25.45
CA ILE A 398 -4.51 5.96 24.56
C ILE A 398 -5.60 6.75 25.29
N GLU A 399 -5.32 7.98 25.73
CA GLU A 399 -6.23 8.74 26.59
C GLU A 399 -6.31 10.23 26.28
N GLY A 400 -7.37 10.89 26.72
CA GLY A 400 -7.59 12.32 26.47
C GLY A 400 -8.15 12.56 25.07
N TYR A 401 -7.41 13.27 24.23
CA TYR A 401 -7.66 13.44 22.79
C TYR A 401 -6.54 12.80 21.95
N GLY A 402 -5.82 11.83 22.52
CA GLY A 402 -4.74 11.12 21.83
C GLY A 402 -5.27 10.42 20.59
N TYR A 403 -4.53 10.51 19.50
CA TYR A 403 -4.89 9.97 18.19
C TYR A 403 -3.82 8.98 17.73
N PHE A 404 -4.23 7.74 17.47
CA PHE A 404 -3.37 6.71 16.88
C PHE A 404 -3.98 6.19 15.59
N MET A 405 -3.25 6.35 14.48
CA MET A 405 -3.65 5.85 13.18
C MET A 405 -2.64 4.83 12.65
N CYS A 406 -3.15 3.70 12.17
CA CYS A 406 -2.43 2.74 11.34
C CYS A 406 -3.10 2.71 9.96
N GLN A 407 -2.33 2.82 8.88
CA GLN A 407 -2.86 2.87 7.53
C GLN A 407 -2.00 2.04 6.56
N GLU A 408 -2.66 1.16 5.80
CA GLU A 408 -2.00 0.36 4.76
C GLU A 408 -0.84 -0.50 5.30
N ASP A 409 -0.97 -0.96 6.55
CA ASP A 409 0.04 -1.76 7.26
C ASP A 409 -0.32 -3.26 7.26
N ILE A 410 0.71 -4.10 7.37
CA ILE A 410 0.58 -5.54 7.66
C ILE A 410 1.09 -5.77 9.07
N ILE A 411 0.20 -6.12 9.98
CA ILE A 411 0.49 -6.23 11.42
C ILE A 411 0.21 -7.67 11.86
N GLY A 412 1.17 -8.28 12.56
CA GLY A 412 0.93 -9.55 13.24
C GLY A 412 0.00 -9.35 14.43
N ASP A 413 0.58 -9.11 15.61
CA ASP A 413 -0.18 -8.85 16.83
C ASP A 413 -0.17 -7.37 17.21
N MET A 414 -1.35 -6.80 17.45
CA MET A 414 -1.52 -5.50 18.08
C MET A 414 -2.15 -5.67 19.47
N SER A 415 -1.51 -5.13 20.50
CA SER A 415 -2.03 -5.14 21.88
C SER A 415 -2.09 -3.74 22.46
N ILE A 416 -3.25 -3.36 23.00
CA ILE A 416 -3.52 -2.04 23.57
C ILE A 416 -4.11 -2.20 24.97
N SER A 417 -3.48 -1.60 25.98
CA SER A 417 -3.95 -1.76 27.37
C SER A 417 -5.33 -1.14 27.58
N SER A 418 -5.55 0.09 27.09
CA SER A 418 -6.89 0.66 27.01
C SER A 418 -6.97 1.90 26.13
N ILE A 419 -8.19 2.23 25.69
CA ILE A 419 -8.55 3.46 25.01
C ILE A 419 -9.57 4.21 25.88
N LYS A 420 -9.26 5.44 26.29
CA LYS A 420 -10.02 6.18 27.30
C LYS A 420 -10.32 7.62 26.94
N GLY A 421 -11.38 8.20 27.50
CA GLY A 421 -11.69 9.60 27.25
C GLY A 421 -12.14 9.81 25.80
N ASN A 422 -11.83 10.95 25.20
CA ASN A 422 -12.13 11.22 23.79
C ASN A 422 -11.00 10.73 22.84
N ALA A 423 -10.24 9.71 23.25
CA ALA A 423 -9.15 9.16 22.45
C ALA A 423 -9.70 8.45 21.21
N ILE A 424 -8.88 8.43 20.16
CA ILE A 424 -9.24 7.87 18.85
C ILE A 424 -8.18 6.85 18.41
N LEU A 425 -8.66 5.69 17.96
CA LEU A 425 -7.87 4.69 17.25
C LEU A 425 -8.46 4.44 15.87
N ASP A 426 -7.68 4.75 14.83
CA ASP A 426 -8.07 4.56 13.43
C ASP A 426 -7.23 3.45 12.78
N ILE A 427 -7.91 2.46 12.21
CA ILE A 427 -7.33 1.32 11.51
C ILE A 427 -7.91 1.30 10.10
N ILE A 428 -7.11 1.72 9.12
CA ILE A 428 -7.56 1.96 7.74
C ILE A 428 -6.78 1.08 6.77
N LYS A 429 -7.46 0.21 6.02
CA LYS A 429 -6.84 -0.64 4.99
C LYS A 429 -5.69 -1.49 5.50
N ASN A 430 -5.81 -2.02 6.72
CA ASN A 430 -4.77 -2.86 7.30
C ASN A 430 -5.10 -4.34 7.15
N LYS A 431 -4.05 -5.17 7.18
CA LYS A 431 -4.17 -6.60 7.48
C LYS A 431 -3.61 -6.85 8.88
N ILE A 432 -4.43 -7.34 9.81
CA ILE A 432 -4.05 -7.58 11.20
C ILE A 432 -4.37 -9.03 11.58
N ASP A 433 -3.39 -9.81 12.05
CA ASP A 433 -3.68 -11.16 12.51
C ASP A 433 -4.53 -11.12 13.80
N ASN A 434 -4.06 -10.42 14.83
CA ASN A 434 -4.80 -10.27 16.07
C ASN A 434 -4.74 -8.86 16.66
N LEU A 435 -5.91 -8.32 16.99
CA LEU A 435 -6.10 -7.03 17.65
C LEU A 435 -6.69 -7.22 19.04
N TYR A 436 -5.84 -7.12 20.05
CA TYR A 436 -6.21 -7.26 21.46
C TYR A 436 -6.29 -5.89 22.14
N ILE A 437 -7.46 -5.55 22.66
CA ILE A 437 -7.67 -4.32 23.42
C ILE A 437 -8.25 -4.72 24.76
N ASN A 438 -7.60 -4.33 25.87
CA ASN A 438 -8.14 -4.75 27.15
C ASN A 438 -9.45 -4.00 27.49
N ARG A 439 -9.51 -2.68 27.34
CA ARG A 439 -10.74 -1.91 27.59
C ARG A 439 -10.91 -0.66 26.72
N VAL A 440 -12.15 -0.33 26.36
CA VAL A 440 -12.53 0.91 25.68
C VAL A 440 -13.59 1.67 26.50
N GLU A 441 -13.27 2.86 27.05
CA GLU A 441 -14.15 3.58 27.99
C GLU A 441 -14.15 5.11 27.88
N GLY A 442 -15.21 5.78 28.32
CA GLY A 442 -15.19 7.23 28.58
C GLY A 442 -15.30 8.13 27.36
N ASN A 443 -16.14 7.76 26.39
CA ASN A 443 -16.33 8.39 25.07
C ASN A 443 -15.20 8.10 24.07
N ALA A 444 -14.53 6.96 24.19
CA ALA A 444 -13.45 6.61 23.28
C ALA A 444 -14.02 6.19 21.92
N TYR A 445 -13.30 6.50 20.85
CA TYR A 445 -13.69 6.15 19.49
C TYR A 445 -12.68 5.20 18.87
N MET A 446 -13.19 4.15 18.25
CA MET A 446 -12.40 3.23 17.46
C MET A 446 -13.05 3.07 16.09
N TYR A 447 -12.29 3.31 15.04
CA TYR A 447 -12.73 3.19 13.66
C TYR A 447 -11.87 2.15 12.94
N ILE A 448 -12.53 1.14 12.38
CA ILE A 448 -11.92 0.12 11.55
C ILE A 448 -12.57 0.22 10.17
N THR A 449 -11.77 0.51 9.14
CA THR A 449 -12.27 0.81 7.80
C THR A 449 -11.50 0.00 6.77
N SER A 450 -12.23 -0.71 5.89
CA SER A 450 -11.66 -1.50 4.78
C SER A 450 -10.50 -2.42 5.18
N SER A 451 -10.55 -3.00 6.37
CA SER A 451 -9.44 -3.79 6.94
C SER A 451 -9.80 -5.28 7.04
N ASP A 452 -8.78 -6.12 6.92
CA ASP A 452 -8.84 -7.57 7.13
C ASP A 452 -8.25 -7.89 8.51
N ILE A 453 -9.07 -8.36 9.44
CA ILE A 453 -8.65 -8.67 10.81
C ILE A 453 -9.08 -10.08 11.16
N ASN A 454 -8.15 -10.98 11.46
CA ASN A 454 -8.55 -12.34 11.81
C ASN A 454 -9.26 -12.38 13.19
N LYS A 455 -8.71 -11.75 14.23
CA LYS A 455 -9.37 -11.64 15.54
C LYS A 455 -9.33 -10.23 16.12
N LEU A 456 -10.49 -9.69 16.50
CA LEU A 456 -10.65 -8.48 17.32
C LEU A 456 -11.20 -8.86 18.70
N GLU A 457 -10.43 -8.62 19.76
CA GLU A 457 -10.81 -8.96 21.13
C GLU A 457 -10.80 -7.74 22.05
N ILE A 458 -11.95 -7.43 22.67
CA ILE A 458 -12.08 -6.51 23.81
C ILE A 458 -12.25 -7.32 25.10
N SER A 459 -11.15 -7.53 25.84
CA SER A 459 -11.09 -8.54 26.91
C SER A 459 -11.72 -8.15 28.25
N ASP A 460 -12.01 -6.86 28.50
CA ASP A 460 -12.71 -6.37 29.70
C ASP A 460 -14.10 -5.83 29.35
N SER A 461 -14.19 -4.65 28.71
CA SER A 461 -15.47 -4.03 28.37
C SER A 461 -15.36 -2.92 27.33
N LEU A 462 -16.46 -2.72 26.60
CA LEU A 462 -16.77 -1.52 25.82
C LEU A 462 -17.85 -0.73 26.59
N LYS A 463 -17.53 0.47 27.11
CA LYS A 463 -18.47 1.19 27.99
C LYS A 463 -18.37 2.72 27.99
N GLY A 464 -19.36 3.39 28.58
CA GLY A 464 -19.30 4.81 28.89
C GLY A 464 -19.29 5.67 27.63
N TYR A 465 -20.32 5.51 26.79
CA TYR A 465 -20.53 6.19 25.50
C TYR A 465 -19.43 5.95 24.45
N SER A 466 -18.53 5.00 24.69
CA SER A 466 -17.51 4.62 23.71
C SER A 466 -18.14 3.96 22.48
N LYS A 467 -17.52 4.16 21.33
CA LYS A 467 -17.97 3.65 20.04
C LYS A 467 -16.90 2.82 19.36
N LEU A 468 -17.28 1.63 18.93
CA LEU A 468 -16.52 0.80 18.01
C LEU A 468 -17.27 0.77 16.68
N ASN A 469 -16.66 1.32 15.63
CA ASN A 469 -17.23 1.42 14.31
C ASN A 469 -16.40 0.57 13.33
N ILE A 470 -17.03 -0.38 12.65
CA ILE A 470 -16.42 -1.26 11.65
C ILE A 470 -17.15 -1.06 10.32
N TRP A 471 -16.48 -0.49 9.31
CA TRP A 471 -17.13 0.03 8.10
C TRP A 471 -16.37 -0.28 6.81
N ASP A 472 -17.06 -0.08 5.68
CA ASP A 472 -16.50 0.03 4.32
C ASP A 472 -15.67 -1.17 3.86
N GLY A 473 -16.27 -2.36 3.88
CA GLY A 473 -15.69 -3.57 3.32
C GLY A 473 -14.69 -4.26 4.24
N CYS A 474 -14.86 -4.14 5.57
CA CYS A 474 -14.04 -4.93 6.49
C CYS A 474 -14.36 -6.43 6.34
N LYS A 475 -13.33 -7.27 6.53
CA LYS A 475 -13.45 -8.72 6.67
C LYS A 475 -12.90 -9.13 8.02
N ILE A 476 -13.74 -9.67 8.90
CA ILE A 476 -13.32 -10.03 10.26
C ILE A 476 -13.84 -11.41 10.63
N SER A 477 -12.95 -12.35 10.98
CA SER A 477 -13.37 -13.70 11.35
C SER A 477 -14.05 -13.72 12.72
N GLU A 478 -13.44 -13.10 13.73
CA GLU A 478 -13.99 -13.08 15.08
C GLU A 478 -13.93 -11.68 15.72
N ILE A 479 -15.08 -11.19 16.17
CA ILE A 479 -15.20 -10.07 17.10
C ILE A 479 -15.65 -10.64 18.45
N TYR A 480 -14.80 -10.52 19.47
CA TYR A 480 -15.13 -10.89 20.83
C TYR A 480 -15.12 -9.66 21.73
N ILE A 481 -16.22 -9.41 22.46
CA ILE A 481 -16.30 -8.34 23.44
C ILE A 481 -16.84 -8.95 24.74
N LYS A 482 -16.06 -8.86 25.82
CA LYS A 482 -16.48 -9.45 27.10
C LYS A 482 -17.73 -8.81 27.70
N GLY A 483 -18.02 -7.54 27.40
CA GLY A 483 -19.25 -6.90 27.86
C GLY A 483 -19.44 -5.49 27.29
N MET A 484 -20.71 -5.07 27.15
CA MET A 484 -21.10 -3.78 26.60
C MET A 484 -22.03 -3.03 27.56
N GLN A 485 -21.64 -1.84 28.03
CA GLN A 485 -22.39 -1.10 29.05
C GLN A 485 -22.46 0.41 28.77
N SER A 486 -23.36 1.10 29.49
CA SER A 486 -23.41 2.56 29.63
C SER A 486 -23.38 3.30 28.30
N ASP A 487 -24.42 3.10 27.49
CA ASP A 487 -24.64 3.77 26.20
C ASP A 487 -23.51 3.56 25.19
N SER A 488 -22.72 2.49 25.35
CA SER A 488 -21.71 2.08 24.35
C SER A 488 -22.38 1.63 23.06
N THR A 489 -21.66 1.77 21.95
CA THR A 489 -22.15 1.39 20.61
C THR A 489 -21.12 0.54 19.88
N LEU A 490 -21.56 -0.60 19.36
CA LEU A 490 -20.89 -1.35 18.30
C LEU A 490 -21.66 -1.11 17.00
N SER A 491 -21.04 -0.46 16.01
CA SER A 491 -21.64 -0.23 14.70
C SER A 491 -20.89 -1.04 13.65
N ILE A 492 -21.58 -1.88 12.89
CA ILE A 492 -21.04 -2.69 11.81
C ILE A 492 -21.74 -2.29 10.51
N GLY A 493 -20.99 -1.75 9.56
CA GLY A 493 -21.47 -1.20 8.30
C GLY A 493 -20.78 -1.86 7.10
N ALA A 494 -21.51 -2.24 6.05
CA ALA A 494 -20.92 -2.62 4.76
C ALA A 494 -19.78 -3.64 4.84
N SER A 495 -19.86 -4.65 5.72
CA SER A 495 -18.73 -5.53 6.07
C SER A 495 -19.15 -7.00 6.13
N GLU A 496 -18.17 -7.90 6.00
CA GLU A 496 -18.31 -9.36 6.14
C GLU A 496 -17.70 -9.81 7.47
N ILE A 497 -18.52 -10.33 8.38
CA ILE A 497 -18.08 -10.78 9.70
C ILE A 497 -18.53 -12.22 9.92
N GLU A 498 -17.64 -13.13 10.28
CA GLU A 498 -18.06 -14.51 10.57
C GLU A 498 -18.74 -14.59 11.94
N THR A 499 -18.05 -14.23 13.03
CA THR A 499 -18.64 -14.31 14.38
C THR A 499 -18.51 -13.01 15.16
N VAL A 500 -19.61 -12.58 15.77
CA VAL A 500 -19.67 -11.51 16.78
C VAL A 500 -20.16 -12.10 18.10
N THR A 501 -19.32 -12.06 19.13
CA THR A 501 -19.63 -12.60 20.46
C THR A 501 -19.57 -11.52 21.52
N ILE A 502 -20.66 -11.37 22.27
CA ILE A 502 -20.74 -10.58 23.50
C ILE A 502 -20.89 -11.53 24.70
N ASP A 503 -19.78 -11.93 25.33
CA ASP A 503 -19.77 -12.96 26.42
C ASP A 503 -20.17 -12.42 27.81
N GLY A 504 -20.74 -11.22 27.88
CA GLY A 504 -21.20 -10.65 29.13
C GLY A 504 -22.50 -9.89 28.99
N ASP A 505 -22.77 -9.07 29.99
CA ASP A 505 -23.97 -8.25 30.02
C ASP A 505 -23.88 -7.15 28.96
N MET A 506 -24.86 -7.12 28.04
CA MET A 506 -25.16 -5.96 27.21
C MET A 506 -26.28 -5.15 27.89
N GLY A 507 -25.96 -4.01 28.50
CA GLY A 507 -26.91 -3.27 29.35
C GLY A 507 -26.74 -1.76 29.36
N ASN A 508 -27.61 -1.07 30.10
CA ASN A 508 -27.62 0.39 30.25
C ASN A 508 -27.60 1.09 28.88
N ASN A 509 -28.59 0.78 28.04
CA ASN A 509 -28.74 1.33 26.69
C ASN A 509 -27.58 1.03 25.71
N ALA A 510 -26.74 0.02 25.96
CA ALA A 510 -25.77 -0.44 24.98
C ALA A 510 -26.47 -0.86 23.66
N VAL A 511 -25.85 -0.51 22.53
CA VAL A 511 -26.42 -0.70 21.19
C VAL A 511 -25.48 -1.49 20.32
N ILE A 512 -26.00 -2.49 19.64
CA ILE A 512 -25.37 -3.08 18.45
C ILE A 512 -26.18 -2.62 17.25
N TYR A 513 -25.54 -1.93 16.31
CA TYR A 513 -26.15 -1.43 15.09
C TYR A 513 -25.48 -2.09 13.88
N ILE A 514 -26.24 -2.80 13.07
CA ILE A 514 -25.76 -3.57 11.92
C ILE A 514 -26.46 -3.02 10.68
N ASN A 515 -25.70 -2.53 9.70
CA ASN A 515 -26.25 -1.90 8.50
C ASN A 515 -25.49 -2.32 7.23
N ASN A 516 -26.18 -2.80 6.20
CA ASN A 516 -25.55 -3.29 4.97
C ASN A 516 -24.44 -4.35 5.20
N ALA A 517 -24.54 -5.17 6.26
CA ALA A 517 -23.48 -6.12 6.62
C ALA A 517 -23.94 -7.58 6.50
N ASN A 518 -22.98 -8.48 6.32
CA ASN A 518 -23.18 -9.92 6.34
C ASN A 518 -22.53 -10.48 7.62
N ILE A 519 -23.31 -11.11 8.48
CA ILE A 519 -22.84 -11.73 9.73
C ILE A 519 -23.29 -13.19 9.79
N THR A 520 -22.36 -14.15 9.92
CA THR A 520 -22.73 -15.57 10.07
C THR A 520 -23.34 -15.84 11.45
N THR A 521 -22.68 -15.42 12.54
CA THR A 521 -23.22 -15.60 13.89
C THR A 521 -23.09 -14.35 14.75
N LEU A 522 -24.22 -13.88 15.29
CA LEU A 522 -24.28 -12.90 16.36
C LEU A 522 -24.70 -13.60 17.66
N HIS A 523 -23.76 -13.78 18.56
CA HIS A 523 -23.97 -14.40 19.86
C HIS A 523 -23.90 -13.35 20.97
N VAL A 524 -24.97 -13.19 21.73
CA VAL A 524 -25.04 -12.28 22.87
C VAL A 524 -25.45 -13.05 24.10
N LYS A 525 -24.58 -13.14 25.10
CA LYS A 525 -24.85 -13.93 26.31
C LYS A 525 -26.09 -13.44 27.06
N ARG A 526 -26.16 -12.14 27.36
CA ARG A 526 -27.28 -11.56 28.10
C ARG A 526 -27.59 -10.13 27.64
N MET A 527 -28.85 -9.85 27.32
CA MET A 527 -29.34 -8.49 27.11
C MET A 527 -30.13 -7.97 28.33
N ASN A 528 -29.78 -6.78 28.80
CA ASN A 528 -30.34 -6.12 29.99
C ASN A 528 -31.08 -4.81 29.65
N TRP A 529 -31.55 -4.09 30.68
CA TRP A 529 -32.41 -2.90 30.54
C TRP A 529 -31.87 -1.86 29.54
N GLY A 530 -32.72 -1.51 28.58
CA GLY A 530 -32.49 -0.49 27.56
C GLY A 530 -31.58 -0.94 26.41
N SER A 531 -30.90 -2.09 26.52
CA SER A 531 -30.03 -2.57 25.44
C SER A 531 -30.80 -2.94 24.19
N ARG A 532 -30.17 -2.77 23.02
CA ARG A 532 -30.83 -3.10 21.75
C ARG A 532 -29.86 -3.57 20.67
N ILE A 533 -30.37 -4.46 19.83
CA ILE A 533 -29.76 -4.87 18.57
C ILE A 533 -30.65 -4.31 17.46
N GLU A 534 -30.06 -3.56 16.53
CA GLU A 534 -30.73 -2.95 15.38
C GLU A 534 -30.07 -3.47 14.11
N ILE A 535 -30.84 -4.08 13.21
CA ILE A 535 -30.35 -4.72 11.98
C ILE A 535 -31.11 -4.11 10.79
N ALA A 536 -30.41 -3.40 9.91
CA ALA A 536 -30.97 -2.75 8.73
C ALA A 536 -30.23 -3.18 7.45
N ASN A 537 -30.96 -3.46 6.36
CA ASN A 537 -30.40 -3.85 5.05
C ASN A 537 -29.29 -4.93 5.14
N SER A 538 -29.38 -5.86 6.09
CA SER A 538 -28.27 -6.76 6.43
C SER A 538 -28.71 -8.22 6.38
N ASN A 539 -27.75 -9.12 6.19
CA ASN A 539 -27.95 -10.56 6.34
C ASN A 539 -27.26 -11.06 7.61
N VAL A 540 -28.03 -11.59 8.56
CA VAL A 540 -27.50 -12.23 9.77
C VAL A 540 -28.01 -13.66 9.84
N GLU A 541 -27.15 -14.66 9.66
CA GLU A 541 -27.63 -16.04 9.59
C GLU A 541 -28.15 -16.52 10.95
N ASN A 542 -27.37 -16.34 12.02
CA ASN A 542 -27.75 -16.82 13.34
C ASN A 542 -27.67 -15.71 14.39
N ILE A 543 -28.76 -15.49 15.13
CA ILE A 543 -28.78 -14.70 16.35
C ILE A 543 -29.01 -15.64 17.52
N ILE A 544 -28.06 -15.69 18.46
CA ILE A 544 -28.11 -16.56 19.64
C ILE A 544 -28.09 -15.69 20.89
N ILE A 545 -29.06 -15.88 21.78
CA ILE A 545 -29.12 -15.23 23.09
C ILE A 545 -29.20 -16.30 24.17
N ASP A 546 -28.14 -16.43 24.99
CA ASP A 546 -28.03 -17.54 25.96
C ASP A 546 -28.92 -17.37 27.19
N GLU A 547 -29.09 -16.14 27.67
CA GLU A 547 -29.83 -15.85 28.89
C GLU A 547 -31.04 -14.99 28.62
N LYS A 548 -32.11 -15.21 29.40
CA LYS A 548 -33.38 -14.50 29.21
C LYS A 548 -33.17 -12.98 29.31
N ASN A 549 -33.61 -12.29 28.26
CA ASN A 549 -33.64 -10.82 28.21
C ASN A 549 -34.37 -10.23 29.42
N LYS A 550 -33.72 -9.29 30.10
CA LYS A 550 -34.32 -8.55 31.22
C LYS A 550 -34.99 -7.27 30.73
N ASN A 551 -36.06 -6.89 31.43
CA ASN A 551 -36.97 -5.77 31.20
C ASN A 551 -36.45 -4.73 30.18
N GLY A 552 -37.05 -4.67 28.99
CA GLY A 552 -36.85 -3.58 28.03
C GLY A 552 -35.74 -3.76 26.99
N ALA A 553 -35.02 -4.88 26.96
CA ALA A 553 -34.12 -5.21 25.86
C ALA A 553 -34.91 -5.42 24.54
N LYS A 554 -34.35 -5.01 23.40
CA LYS A 554 -35.02 -5.07 22.09
C LYS A 554 -34.13 -5.65 21.00
N ILE A 555 -34.74 -6.38 20.08
CA ILE A 555 -34.15 -6.73 18.79
C ILE A 555 -35.07 -6.10 17.74
N ILE A 556 -34.51 -5.26 16.88
CA ILE A 556 -35.22 -4.53 15.85
C ILE A 556 -34.60 -4.94 14.51
N ILE A 557 -35.42 -5.53 13.64
CA ILE A 557 -35.01 -6.00 12.33
C ILE A 557 -35.84 -5.22 11.32
N ASP A 558 -35.15 -4.49 10.45
CA ASP A 558 -35.75 -3.72 9.36
C ASP A 558 -36.34 -4.64 8.28
N GLU A 559 -37.29 -4.14 7.50
CA GLU A 559 -38.01 -4.93 6.49
C GLU A 559 -37.11 -5.44 5.36
N ASP A 560 -36.02 -4.72 5.09
CA ASP A 560 -35.01 -5.07 4.10
C ASP A 560 -33.87 -5.96 4.65
N SER A 561 -33.96 -6.39 5.92
CA SER A 561 -32.98 -7.29 6.54
C SER A 561 -33.44 -8.75 6.50
N LYS A 562 -32.48 -9.66 6.32
CA LYS A 562 -32.68 -11.10 6.41
C LYS A 562 -32.03 -11.63 7.70
N VAL A 563 -32.82 -12.34 8.50
CA VAL A 563 -32.33 -13.12 9.65
C VAL A 563 -32.83 -14.55 9.52
N GLU A 564 -31.94 -15.53 9.45
CA GLU A 564 -32.35 -16.92 9.19
C GLU A 564 -32.81 -17.65 10.45
N ASN A 565 -32.03 -17.53 11.54
CA ASN A 565 -32.34 -18.15 12.82
C ASN A 565 -32.22 -17.16 13.98
N ILE A 566 -33.18 -17.24 14.90
CA ILE A 566 -33.13 -16.57 16.19
C ILE A 566 -33.36 -17.61 17.29
N GLU A 567 -32.33 -17.89 18.07
CA GLU A 567 -32.37 -18.77 19.23
C GLU A 567 -32.29 -17.94 20.51
N ILE A 568 -33.32 -18.01 21.35
CA ILE A 568 -33.32 -17.41 22.70
C ILE A 568 -33.42 -18.54 23.71
N LYS A 569 -32.30 -18.87 24.35
CA LYS A 569 -32.25 -19.94 25.35
C LYS A 569 -32.95 -19.49 26.62
N LYS A 570 -33.71 -20.41 27.21
CA LYS A 570 -34.47 -20.20 28.43
C LYS A 570 -33.52 -20.42 29.63
N GLU A 571 -33.53 -19.51 30.60
CA GLU A 571 -32.87 -19.73 31.90
C GLU A 571 -33.32 -21.07 32.49
N ILE A 572 -32.35 -21.90 32.91
CA ILE A 572 -32.58 -23.10 33.73
C ILE A 572 -32.76 -22.68 35.18
#